data_AF-A0A7Y6YRU8-F1
#
_entry.id   AF-A0A7Y6YRU8-F1
#
_cell.length_a   1.000
_cell.length_b   1.000
_cell.length_c   1.000
_cell.angle_alpha   90.00
_cell.angle_beta   90.00
_cell.angle_gamma   90.00
#
_symmetry.space_group_name_H-M   'P 1'
#
loop_
_entity.id
_entity.type
_entity.pdbx_description
1 polymer ?
#
loop_
_entity_poly.entity_id
_entity_poly.type
_entity_poly.pdbx_seq_one_letter_code
_entity_poly.pdbx_strand_id
1 'polypeptide(L)'
;MTDIPDVSPRTPWEEPPAQGEAIEVAEGVLWMRQPLPMKLDHVNIYALDEGDGWTVIDTGFNSRKSRGIWENLMAGPLKGKPVTRVVVTHHHPDHIGLAGWFQSVHGAELVTTRTAWLFARMLTLDVQETWPEETLAYYRSAGMAPEIYEKRVNDRPFNFADTVHPMPLGFTRIKQGDVIRMGGRDWD
;
A
#
# COMPACT_ATOMS: atom_id res chain seq x y z
N MET A 1 30.34 -24.65 23.22
CA MET A 1 29.33 -24.00 22.37
C MET A 1 28.38 -23.28 23.31
N THR A 2 28.35 -21.95 23.26
CA THR A 2 27.36 -21.14 23.99
C THR A 2 26.04 -21.24 23.25
N ASP A 3 24.99 -21.72 23.92
CA ASP A 3 23.63 -21.75 23.39
C ASP A 3 23.20 -20.34 22.96
N ILE A 4 22.77 -20.21 21.71
CA ILE A 4 22.11 -19.00 21.24
C ILE A 4 20.72 -19.01 21.89
N PRO A 5 20.36 -17.99 22.68
CA PRO A 5 19.04 -17.93 23.29
C PRO A 5 17.97 -17.94 22.20
N ASP A 6 16.93 -18.75 22.40
CA ASP A 6 15.73 -18.76 21.57
C ASP A 6 14.97 -17.45 21.81
N VAL A 7 15.33 -16.42 21.03
CA VAL A 7 14.64 -15.13 21.04
C VAL A 7 13.58 -15.17 19.95
N SER A 8 12.39 -15.62 20.32
CA SER A 8 11.22 -15.52 19.45
C SER A 8 10.56 -14.13 19.57
N PRO A 9 10.05 -13.55 18.46
CA PRO A 9 9.28 -12.31 18.50
C PRO A 9 8.08 -12.46 19.44
N ARG A 10 7.80 -11.42 20.24
CA ARG A 10 6.55 -11.34 21.00
C ARG A 10 5.45 -10.79 20.11
N THR A 11 4.32 -11.48 20.05
CA THR A 11 3.12 -11.05 19.30
C THR A 11 2.01 -10.71 20.31
N PRO A 12 1.87 -9.44 20.73
CA PRO A 12 0.87 -9.06 21.75
C PRO A 12 -0.58 -9.34 21.33
N TRP A 13 -0.81 -9.47 20.03
CA TRP A 13 -2.07 -9.89 19.43
C TRP A 13 -1.87 -11.24 18.74
N GLU A 14 -2.62 -12.25 19.19
CA GLU A 14 -2.59 -13.59 18.60
C GLU A 14 -3.29 -13.61 17.24
N GLU A 15 -4.40 -12.88 17.12
CA GLU A 15 -5.21 -12.81 15.93
C GLU A 15 -5.16 -11.42 15.28
N PRO A 16 -5.09 -11.35 13.95
CA PRO A 16 -5.20 -10.09 13.23
C PRO A 16 -6.65 -9.58 13.16
N PRO A 17 -6.87 -8.30 12.80
CA PRO A 17 -8.22 -7.79 12.54
C PRO A 17 -8.87 -8.59 11.42
N ALA A 18 -10.15 -8.94 11.60
CA ALA A 18 -10.95 -9.51 10.54
C ALA A 18 -11.17 -8.50 9.40
N GLN A 19 -11.60 -8.97 8.24
CA GLN A 19 -11.81 -8.11 7.08
C GLN A 19 -12.89 -7.05 7.37
N GLY A 20 -12.54 -5.77 7.23
CA GLY A 20 -13.45 -4.66 7.53
C GLY A 20 -13.56 -4.31 9.02
N GLU A 21 -12.73 -4.91 9.87
CA GLU A 21 -12.59 -4.58 11.28
C GLU A 21 -11.21 -3.95 11.56
N ALA A 22 -11.05 -3.43 12.78
CA ALA A 22 -9.79 -2.85 13.24
C ALA A 22 -9.48 -3.26 14.67
N ILE A 23 -8.18 -3.36 14.99
CA ILE A 23 -7.67 -3.49 16.36
C ILE A 23 -6.96 -2.20 16.72
N GLU A 24 -7.29 -1.60 17.87
CA GLU A 24 -6.51 -0.49 18.42
C GLU A 24 -5.22 -1.03 19.03
N VAL A 25 -4.09 -0.74 18.39
CA VAL A 25 -2.76 -1.28 18.77
C VAL A 25 -1.97 -0.32 19.67
N ALA A 26 -2.36 0.94 19.66
CA ALA A 26 -1.94 1.99 20.59
C ALA A 26 -3.03 3.06 20.61
N GLU A 27 -3.03 3.95 21.60
CA GLU A 27 -4.03 5.02 21.73
C GLU A 27 -4.16 5.83 20.42
N GLY A 28 -5.34 5.78 19.79
CA GLY A 28 -5.63 6.46 18.53
C GLY A 28 -4.94 5.85 17.30
N VAL A 29 -4.41 4.63 17.38
CA VAL A 29 -3.75 3.92 16.27
C VAL A 29 -4.49 2.60 16.00
N LEU A 30 -5.18 2.56 14.87
CA LEU A 30 -5.91 1.40 14.40
C LEU A 30 -5.08 0.61 13.41
N TRP A 31 -5.01 -0.70 13.62
CA TRP A 31 -4.50 -1.68 12.66
C TRP A 31 -5.67 -2.32 11.90
N MET A 32 -5.59 -2.33 10.57
CA MET A 32 -6.55 -2.95 9.65
C MET A 32 -5.80 -3.73 8.57
N ARG A 33 -6.52 -4.47 7.72
CA ARG A 33 -5.95 -5.23 6.62
C ARG A 33 -6.73 -5.08 5.31
N GLN A 34 -5.99 -5.06 4.20
CA GLN A 34 -6.53 -5.21 2.85
C GLN A 34 -6.06 -6.54 2.25
N PRO A 35 -6.92 -7.32 1.58
CA PRO A 35 -6.54 -8.58 0.97
C PRO A 35 -5.78 -8.36 -0.33
N LEU A 36 -4.86 -9.27 -0.64
CA LEU A 36 -4.08 -9.30 -1.88
C LEU A 36 -4.34 -10.61 -2.64
N PRO A 37 -4.53 -10.57 -3.97
CA PRO A 37 -4.72 -11.76 -4.80
C PRO A 37 -3.38 -12.43 -5.15
N MET A 38 -2.47 -12.57 -4.17
CA MET A 38 -1.11 -13.07 -4.34
C MET A 38 -0.77 -14.12 -3.27
N LYS A 39 0.43 -14.71 -3.32
CA LYS A 39 0.90 -15.63 -2.26
C LYS A 39 1.01 -14.93 -0.91
N LEU A 40 1.47 -13.68 -0.91
CA LEU A 40 1.25 -12.77 0.19
C LEU A 40 -0.21 -12.30 0.05
N ASP A 41 -1.06 -12.72 0.98
CA ASP A 41 -2.51 -12.63 0.85
C ASP A 41 -3.11 -11.37 1.49
N HIS A 42 -2.29 -10.53 2.12
CA HIS A 42 -2.72 -9.28 2.74
C HIS A 42 -1.60 -8.24 2.85
N VAL A 43 -2.02 -6.99 3.05
CA VAL A 43 -1.19 -5.88 3.50
C VAL A 43 -1.81 -5.28 4.76
N ASN A 44 -0.98 -4.92 5.73
CA ASN A 44 -1.41 -4.17 6.90
C ASN A 44 -1.48 -2.69 6.55
N ILE A 45 -2.57 -2.05 6.98
CA ILE A 45 -2.80 -0.61 6.83
C ILE A 45 -3.17 -0.06 8.20
N TYR A 46 -2.93 1.24 8.41
CA TYR A 46 -3.16 1.87 9.70
C TYR A 46 -3.98 3.14 9.57
N ALA A 47 -4.71 3.50 10.62
CA ALA A 47 -5.36 4.80 10.74
C ALA A 47 -5.00 5.44 12.09
N LEU A 48 -4.67 6.72 12.04
CA LEU A 48 -4.24 7.54 13.16
C LEU A 48 -5.30 8.63 13.40
N ASP A 49 -5.85 8.70 14.62
CA ASP A 49 -6.92 9.63 14.97
C ASP A 49 -6.37 11.07 15.07
N GLU A 50 -6.86 11.97 14.21
CA GLU A 50 -6.53 13.41 14.23
C GLU A 50 -7.56 14.23 15.02
N GLY A 51 -8.58 13.58 15.60
CA GLY A 51 -9.69 14.23 16.30
C GLY A 51 -10.93 14.39 15.42
N ASP A 52 -10.87 15.24 14.40
CA ASP A 52 -11.97 15.49 13.45
C ASP A 52 -11.88 14.67 12.15
N GLY A 53 -10.79 13.93 11.97
CA GLY A 53 -10.54 13.06 10.83
C GLY A 53 -9.49 12.00 11.13
N TRP A 54 -9.03 11.33 10.07
CA TRP A 54 -8.02 10.29 10.13
C TRP A 54 -6.87 10.55 9.16
N THR A 55 -5.65 10.28 9.62
CA THR A 55 -4.50 10.01 8.76
C THR A 55 -4.41 8.50 8.52
N VAL A 56 -4.49 8.06 7.26
CA VAL A 56 -4.31 6.65 6.88
C VAL A 56 -2.88 6.39 6.43
N ILE A 57 -2.30 5.25 6.80
CA ILE A 57 -1.00 4.77 6.33
C ILE A 57 -1.22 3.58 5.40
N ASP A 58 -0.83 3.76 4.13
CA ASP A 58 -1.00 2.80 3.03
C ASP A 58 -2.47 2.40 2.76
N THR A 59 -2.75 1.82 1.58
CA THR A 59 -4.12 1.78 1.07
C THR A 59 -4.60 0.46 0.45
N GLY A 60 -3.72 -0.48 0.12
CA GLY A 60 -4.10 -1.71 -0.60
C GLY A 60 -4.18 -1.52 -2.12
N PHE A 61 -4.37 -2.65 -2.83
CA PHE A 61 -4.66 -2.64 -4.27
C PHE A 61 -5.94 -1.87 -4.60
N ASN A 62 -5.95 -1.18 -5.73
CA ASN A 62 -7.18 -0.71 -6.34
C ASN A 62 -7.96 -1.89 -6.92
N SER A 63 -8.97 -2.33 -6.17
CA SER A 63 -9.96 -3.30 -6.64
C SER A 63 -11.35 -2.93 -6.14
N ARG A 64 -12.41 -3.52 -6.73
CA ARG A 64 -13.78 -3.35 -6.21
C ARG A 64 -13.88 -3.88 -4.77
N LYS A 65 -13.24 -5.01 -4.49
CA LYS A 65 -13.22 -5.62 -3.14
C LYS A 65 -12.56 -4.68 -2.13
N SER A 66 -11.37 -4.17 -2.45
CA SER A 66 -10.61 -3.30 -1.55
C SER A 66 -11.34 -1.99 -1.24
N ARG A 67 -11.99 -1.38 -2.25
CA ARG A 67 -12.82 -0.18 -2.05
C ARG A 67 -14.03 -0.45 -1.17
N GLY A 68 -14.74 -1.55 -1.38
CA GLY A 68 -15.87 -1.93 -0.50
C GLY A 68 -15.44 -2.20 0.94
N ILE A 69 -14.25 -2.77 1.15
CA ILE A 69 -13.67 -2.91 2.50
C ILE A 69 -13.37 -1.53 3.10
N TRP A 70 -12.80 -0.61 2.34
CA TRP A 70 -12.57 0.76 2.80
C TRP A 70 -13.86 1.49 3.16
N GLU A 71 -14.92 1.34 2.37
CA GLU A 71 -16.24 1.91 2.69
C GLU A 71 -16.76 1.39 4.04
N ASN A 72 -16.63 0.08 4.30
CA ASN A 72 -16.99 -0.51 5.59
C ASN A 72 -16.09 0.00 6.74
N LEU A 73 -14.78 0.11 6.51
CA LEU A 73 -13.84 0.64 7.49
C LEU A 73 -14.18 2.10 7.86
N MET A 74 -14.47 2.93 6.86
CA MET A 74 -14.86 4.33 7.03
C MET A 74 -16.18 4.48 7.80
N ALA A 75 -17.19 3.67 7.47
CA ALA A 75 -18.49 3.70 8.15
C ALA A 75 -18.46 3.09 9.57
N GLY A 76 -17.61 2.10 9.80
CA GLY A 76 -17.50 1.36 11.05
C GLY A 76 -16.33 1.84 11.92
N PRO A 77 -15.17 1.15 11.92
CA PRO A 77 -14.02 1.48 12.76
C PRO A 77 -13.58 2.96 12.78
N LEU A 78 -13.66 3.66 11.65
CA LEU A 78 -13.30 5.09 11.55
C LEU A 78 -14.44 6.03 11.96
N LYS A 79 -15.56 5.49 12.44
CA LYS A 79 -16.69 6.21 13.06
C LYS A 79 -17.34 7.25 12.13
N GLY A 80 -17.27 7.04 10.81
CA GLY A 80 -17.78 7.98 9.82
C GLY A 80 -17.01 9.30 9.71
N LYS A 81 -15.89 9.47 10.43
CA LYS A 81 -15.02 10.64 10.27
C LYS A 81 -14.28 10.57 8.93
N PRO A 82 -13.99 11.70 8.28
CA PRO A 82 -13.28 11.72 7.00
C PRO A 82 -11.83 11.24 7.14
N VAL A 83 -11.31 10.59 6.08
CA VAL A 83 -9.87 10.42 5.88
C VAL A 83 -9.37 11.71 5.21
N THR A 84 -8.68 12.55 5.98
CA THR A 84 -8.20 13.86 5.51
C THR A 84 -6.79 13.79 4.93
N ARG A 85 -6.02 12.77 5.31
CA ARG A 85 -4.65 12.54 4.85
C ARG A 85 -4.38 11.05 4.62
N VAL A 86 -3.63 10.76 3.57
CA VAL A 86 -3.04 9.45 3.30
C VAL A 86 -1.53 9.62 3.23
N VAL A 87 -0.81 8.91 4.10
CA VAL A 87 0.64 8.75 4.04
C VAL A 87 0.94 7.43 3.37
N VAL A 88 1.72 7.45 2.29
CA VAL A 88 2.14 6.22 1.60
C VAL A 88 3.62 5.98 1.82
N THR A 89 3.97 4.79 2.29
CA THR A 89 5.34 4.38 2.58
C THR A 89 6.19 4.32 1.32
N HIS A 90 5.71 3.64 0.28
CA HIS A 90 6.39 3.48 -1.00
C HIS A 90 5.42 3.14 -2.15
N HIS A 91 5.96 3.07 -3.37
CA HIS A 91 5.16 2.99 -4.59
C HIS A 91 4.58 1.62 -4.92
N HIS A 92 4.85 0.55 -4.16
CA HIS A 92 4.30 -0.76 -4.54
C HIS A 92 2.77 -0.74 -4.50
N PRO A 93 2.10 -1.49 -5.39
CA PRO A 93 0.68 -1.33 -5.65
C PRO A 93 -0.21 -1.67 -4.45
N ASP A 94 0.24 -2.52 -3.53
CA ASP A 94 -0.41 -2.87 -2.27
C ASP A 94 -0.35 -1.76 -1.22
N HIS A 95 0.48 -0.75 -1.43
CA HIS A 95 0.59 0.40 -0.55
C HIS A 95 -0.08 1.63 -1.17
N ILE A 96 0.29 1.95 -2.42
CA ILE A 96 -0.17 3.17 -3.10
C ILE A 96 -1.47 2.97 -3.89
N GLY A 97 -1.95 1.74 -4.07
CA GLY A 97 -2.96 1.38 -5.05
C GLY A 97 -4.23 2.23 -4.99
N LEU A 98 -4.73 2.54 -3.80
CA LEU A 98 -5.92 3.38 -3.61
C LEU A 98 -5.62 4.84 -3.20
N ALA A 99 -4.36 5.27 -3.18
CA ALA A 99 -4.00 6.65 -2.85
C ALA A 99 -4.71 7.67 -3.76
N GLY A 100 -4.70 7.43 -5.08
CA GLY A 100 -5.40 8.28 -6.05
C GLY A 100 -6.92 8.31 -5.87
N TRP A 101 -7.52 7.23 -5.38
CA TRP A 101 -8.95 7.16 -5.05
C TRP A 101 -9.27 8.02 -3.83
N PHE A 102 -8.47 7.94 -2.76
CA PHE A 102 -8.61 8.82 -1.60
C PHE A 102 -8.45 10.30 -1.97
N GLN A 103 -7.48 10.65 -2.82
CA GLN A 103 -7.34 12.03 -3.30
C GLN A 103 -8.57 12.50 -4.11
N SER A 104 -9.01 11.69 -5.07
CA SER A 104 -10.02 12.13 -6.06
C SER A 104 -11.46 12.06 -5.53
N VAL A 105 -11.76 11.08 -4.69
CA VAL A 105 -13.12 10.81 -4.19
C VAL A 105 -13.33 11.39 -2.80
N HIS A 106 -12.31 11.35 -1.94
CA HIS A 106 -12.41 11.79 -0.54
C HIS A 106 -11.71 13.13 -0.27
N GLY A 107 -11.00 13.69 -1.26
CA GLY A 107 -10.30 14.96 -1.10
C GLY A 107 -9.09 14.90 -0.17
N ALA A 108 -8.58 13.69 0.13
CA ALA A 108 -7.49 13.52 1.06
C ALA A 108 -6.17 14.10 0.52
N GLU A 109 -5.36 14.67 1.40
CA GLU A 109 -3.97 15.02 1.11
C GLU A 109 -3.15 13.72 0.94
N LEU A 110 -2.37 13.60 -0.14
CA LEU A 110 -1.37 12.55 -0.26
C LEU A 110 -0.01 13.05 0.23
N VAL A 111 0.57 12.37 1.20
CA VAL A 111 1.93 12.59 1.71
C VAL A 111 2.80 11.39 1.37
N THR A 112 3.91 11.58 0.67
CA THR A 112 4.86 10.49 0.38
C THR A 112 6.21 11.02 -0.09
N THR A 113 7.17 10.14 -0.32
CA THR A 113 8.47 10.55 -0.89
C THR A 113 8.32 10.90 -2.37
N ARG A 114 9.16 11.84 -2.84
CA ARG A 114 9.19 12.21 -4.27
C ARG A 114 9.42 10.99 -5.16
N THR A 115 10.32 10.10 -4.76
CA THR A 115 10.64 8.89 -5.54
C THR A 115 9.42 7.98 -5.65
N ALA A 116 8.73 7.72 -4.55
CA ALA A 116 7.54 6.89 -4.57
C ALA A 116 6.44 7.48 -5.46
N TRP A 117 6.16 8.77 -5.34
CA TRP A 117 5.15 9.44 -6.15
C TRP A 117 5.51 9.42 -7.65
N LEU A 118 6.75 9.76 -8.01
CA LEU A 118 7.19 9.77 -9.41
C LEU A 118 7.18 8.36 -10.03
N PHE A 119 7.65 7.34 -9.31
CA PHE A 119 7.63 5.96 -9.79
C PHE A 119 6.20 5.46 -10.00
N ALA A 120 5.30 5.69 -9.03
CA ALA A 120 3.90 5.29 -9.18
C ALA A 120 3.26 5.98 -10.39
N ARG A 121 3.45 7.30 -10.55
CA ARG A 121 2.97 8.06 -11.71
C ARG A 121 3.49 7.50 -13.03
N MET A 122 4.80 7.22 -13.11
CA MET A 122 5.43 6.66 -14.30
C MET A 122 4.85 5.28 -14.63
N LEU A 123 4.84 4.36 -13.67
CA LEU A 123 4.38 2.98 -13.87
C LEU A 123 2.87 2.89 -14.18
N THR A 124 2.04 3.79 -13.61
CA THR A 124 0.62 3.87 -13.96
C THR A 124 0.41 4.31 -15.41
N LEU A 125 1.35 5.05 -16.02
CA LEU A 125 1.26 5.51 -17.41
C LEU A 125 1.96 4.59 -18.41
N ASP A 126 2.83 3.69 -17.94
CA ASP A 126 3.66 2.80 -18.75
C ASP A 126 3.00 1.43 -18.95
N VAL A 127 1.84 1.42 -19.61
CA VAL A 127 1.08 0.18 -19.87
C VAL A 127 1.73 -0.60 -21.01
N GLN A 128 2.07 -1.86 -20.73
CA GLN A 128 2.66 -2.81 -21.67
C GLN A 128 1.62 -3.87 -22.06
N GLU A 129 1.22 -3.89 -23.33
CA GLU A 129 0.29 -4.90 -23.86
C GLU A 129 0.98 -6.27 -24.03
N THR A 130 2.27 -6.25 -24.37
CA THR A 130 3.14 -7.42 -24.51
C THR A 130 4.47 -7.13 -23.82
N TRP A 131 5.25 -8.16 -23.51
CA TRP A 131 6.55 -7.96 -22.86
C TRP A 131 7.53 -7.22 -23.78
N PRO A 132 8.11 -6.08 -23.35
CA PRO A 132 9.14 -5.40 -24.11
C PRO A 132 10.38 -6.27 -24.28
N GLU A 133 11.03 -6.16 -25.43
CA GLU A 133 12.21 -6.97 -25.75
C GLU A 133 13.36 -6.72 -24.75
N GLU A 134 13.48 -5.52 -24.19
CA GLU A 134 14.45 -5.20 -23.14
C GLU A 134 14.23 -6.03 -21.87
N THR A 135 12.96 -6.25 -21.49
CA THR A 135 12.61 -7.09 -20.33
C THR A 135 12.86 -8.56 -20.65
N LEU A 136 12.53 -9.01 -21.85
CA LEU A 136 12.80 -10.38 -22.29
C LEU A 136 14.31 -10.66 -22.37
N ALA A 137 15.09 -9.70 -22.88
CA ALA A 137 16.56 -9.76 -22.90
C ALA A 137 17.15 -9.82 -21.49
N TYR A 138 16.59 -9.05 -20.54
CA TYR A 138 16.96 -9.16 -19.14
C TYR A 138 16.69 -10.56 -18.59
N TYR A 139 15.50 -11.13 -18.80
CA TYR A 139 15.19 -12.48 -18.34
C TYR A 139 16.12 -13.56 -18.92
N ARG A 140 16.43 -13.48 -20.22
CA ARG A 140 17.38 -14.41 -20.85
C ARG A 140 18.79 -14.26 -20.29
N SER A 141 19.28 -13.03 -20.14
CA SER A 141 20.64 -12.78 -19.63
C SER A 141 20.80 -13.13 -18.14
N ALA A 142 19.71 -13.08 -17.35
CA ALA A 142 19.67 -13.54 -15.98
C ALA A 142 19.58 -15.08 -15.83
N GLY A 143 19.55 -15.83 -16.94
CA GLY A 143 19.50 -17.29 -16.92
C GLY A 143 18.14 -17.88 -16.56
N MET A 144 17.04 -17.17 -16.88
CA MET A 144 15.69 -17.71 -16.67
C MET A 144 15.51 -19.03 -17.42
N ALA A 145 14.97 -20.05 -16.74
CA ALA A 145 14.73 -21.37 -17.33
C ALA A 145 13.83 -21.27 -18.59
N PRO A 146 14.16 -21.98 -19.68
CA PRO A 146 13.46 -21.84 -20.97
C PRO A 146 11.93 -21.98 -20.86
N GLU A 147 11.45 -22.94 -20.09
CA GLU A 147 10.02 -23.20 -19.91
C GLU A 147 9.28 -22.07 -19.17
N ILE A 148 9.95 -21.40 -18.22
CA ILE A 148 9.39 -20.24 -17.52
C ILE A 148 9.38 -19.03 -18.46
N TYR A 149 10.46 -18.86 -19.22
CA TYR A 149 10.58 -17.79 -20.20
C TYR A 149 9.50 -17.90 -21.28
N GLU A 150 9.32 -19.08 -21.88
CA GLU A 150 8.29 -19.34 -22.88
C GLU A 150 6.89 -19.05 -22.33
N LYS A 151 6.60 -19.46 -21.10
CA LYS A 151 5.32 -19.11 -20.46
C LYS A 151 5.16 -17.59 -20.34
N ARG A 152 6.17 -16.88 -19.81
CA ARG A 152 6.10 -15.43 -19.62
C ARG A 152 5.84 -14.69 -20.93
N VAL A 153 6.54 -15.05 -22.00
CA VAL A 153 6.38 -14.41 -23.33
C VAL A 153 4.93 -14.47 -23.82
N ASN A 154 4.21 -15.55 -23.49
CA ASN A 154 2.82 -15.76 -23.90
C ASN A 154 1.78 -15.18 -22.93
N ASP A 155 2.18 -14.79 -21.71
CA ASP A 155 1.30 -14.18 -20.71
C ASP A 155 1.28 -12.65 -20.86
N ARG A 156 0.11 -12.02 -20.61
CA ARG A 156 0.03 -10.54 -20.53
C ARG A 156 0.90 -10.03 -19.38
N PRO A 157 1.73 -8.99 -19.58
CA PRO A 157 2.49 -8.39 -18.50
C PRO A 157 1.60 -7.92 -17.35
N PHE A 158 2.10 -8.08 -16.12
CA PHE A 158 1.50 -7.41 -14.98
C PHE A 158 1.69 -5.90 -15.15
N ASN A 159 0.58 -5.18 -15.27
CA ASN A 159 0.60 -3.74 -15.41
C ASN A 159 0.25 -3.08 -14.08
N PHE A 160 1.07 -2.12 -13.66
CA PHE A 160 0.83 -1.36 -12.44
C PHE A 160 -0.52 -0.63 -12.48
N ALA A 161 -0.91 -0.12 -13.66
CA ALA A 161 -2.21 0.50 -13.93
C ALA A 161 -3.42 -0.42 -13.67
N ASP A 162 -3.25 -1.75 -13.69
CA ASP A 162 -4.36 -2.68 -13.41
C ASP A 162 -4.73 -2.72 -11.92
N THR A 163 -3.81 -2.27 -11.04
CA THR A 163 -3.94 -2.41 -9.58
C THR A 163 -3.77 -1.08 -8.84
N VAL A 164 -3.55 0.02 -9.55
CA VAL A 164 -3.39 1.36 -8.97
C VAL A 164 -4.38 2.31 -9.60
N HIS A 165 -5.16 3.00 -8.76
CA HIS A 165 -6.09 4.02 -9.20
C HIS A 165 -5.33 5.18 -9.85
N PRO A 166 -5.87 5.82 -10.92
CA PRO A 166 -5.26 7.02 -11.48
C PRO A 166 -4.86 8.02 -10.39
N MET A 167 -3.60 8.45 -10.44
CA MET A 167 -2.97 9.32 -9.45
C MET A 167 -3.08 10.79 -9.90
N PRO A 168 -3.81 11.66 -9.20
CA PRO A 168 -3.84 13.10 -9.50
C PRO A 168 -2.45 13.75 -9.46
N LEU A 169 -2.35 14.95 -10.05
CA LEU A 169 -1.15 15.78 -9.90
C LEU A 169 -1.16 16.44 -8.53
N GLY A 170 -0.01 16.41 -7.85
CA GLY A 170 0.16 17.04 -6.52
C GLY A 170 0.24 16.02 -5.39
N PHE A 171 1.20 16.25 -4.51
CA PHE A 171 1.43 15.52 -3.27
C PHE A 171 2.28 16.40 -2.34
N THR A 172 2.18 16.16 -1.04
CA THR A 172 3.08 16.73 -0.05
C THR A 172 4.29 15.81 0.08
N ARG A 173 5.48 16.36 -0.20
CA ARG A 173 6.73 15.60 -0.17
C ARG A 173 7.23 15.47 1.26
N ILE A 174 7.60 14.26 1.64
CA ILE A 174 8.48 13.97 2.79
C ILE A 174 9.83 13.41 2.33
N LYS A 175 10.84 13.51 3.18
CA LYS A 175 12.19 12.95 3.01
C LYS A 175 12.80 12.59 4.37
N GLN A 176 13.92 11.87 4.33
CA GLN A 176 14.76 11.56 5.49
C GLN A 176 14.99 12.81 6.36
N GLY A 177 14.75 12.67 7.67
CA GLY A 177 14.97 13.71 8.67
C GLY A 177 13.89 14.77 8.76
N ASP A 178 12.82 14.67 7.96
CA ASP A 178 11.60 15.44 8.21
C ASP A 178 10.85 14.84 9.40
N VAL A 179 10.27 15.68 10.26
CA VAL A 179 9.34 15.25 11.31
C VAL A 179 7.92 15.46 10.81
N ILE A 180 7.08 14.43 10.87
CA ILE A 180 5.66 14.51 10.54
C ILE A 180 4.81 14.40 11.81
N ARG A 181 3.98 15.42 12.04
CA ARG A 181 2.98 15.42 13.11
C ARG A 181 1.70 14.74 12.60
N MET A 182 1.35 13.61 13.19
CA MET A 182 0.11 12.87 12.87
C MET A 182 -0.33 11.99 14.06
N GLY A 183 -1.63 11.83 14.26
CA GLY A 183 -2.18 10.95 15.30
C GLY A 183 -1.77 11.34 16.72
N GLY A 184 -1.74 12.64 17.02
CA GLY A 184 -1.32 13.10 18.35
C GLY A 184 0.20 13.01 18.64
N ARG A 185 1.04 12.55 17.70
CA ARG A 185 2.48 12.31 17.91
C ARG A 185 3.36 12.91 16.80
N ASP A 186 4.64 13.07 17.12
CA ASP A 186 5.71 13.36 16.15
C ASP A 186 6.37 12.05 15.72
N TRP A 187 6.64 11.92 14.42
CA TRP A 187 7.31 10.77 13.81
C TRP A 187 8.52 11.27 13.02
N ASP A 188 9.70 10.67 13.24
CA ASP A 188 11.00 11.08 12.68
C ASP A 188 11.80 9.93 12.03
#